data_AF-A0A7Y2EGD4-F1
#
_entry.id   AF-A0A7Y2EGD4-F1
#
_cell.length_a   1.000
_cell.length_b   1.000
_cell.length_c   1.000
_cell.angle_alpha   90.00
_cell.angle_beta   90.00
_cell.angle_gamma   90.00
#
_symmetry.space_group_name_H-M   'P 1'
#
loop_
_entity.id
_entity.type
_entity.pdbx_description
1 polymer ?
#
loop_
_entity_poly.entity_id
_entity_poly.type
_entity_poly.pdbx_seq_one_letter_code
_entity_poly.pdbx_strand_id
1 'polypeptide(L)'
;MALAFGVLLLIFLPLERAFPAHRQSIFRKEWGTDLLFFAGQYLLWTVPVVSILGFLYMNANALPLGWAREFVAKQPLWIQIPAIILISDLCVYWFHRWSHRNPFLWRIHRVHHTAEKLDWLAAHREHPIDNLLTRFVENLPLILLG
;
A
#
# COMPACT_ATOMS: atom_id res chain seq x y z
N MET A 1 7.88 8.42 -7.91
CA MET A 1 8.97 8.31 -6.91
C MET A 1 9.28 9.65 -6.25
N ALA A 2 9.90 10.63 -6.94
CA ALA A 2 10.34 11.89 -6.32
C ALA A 2 9.21 12.69 -5.67
N LEU A 3 8.05 12.81 -6.34
CA LEU A 3 6.87 13.45 -5.77
C LEU A 3 6.39 12.75 -4.49
N ALA A 4 6.22 11.42 -4.53
CA ALA A 4 5.79 10.64 -3.37
C ALA A 4 6.77 10.79 -2.19
N PHE A 5 8.07 10.70 -2.46
CA PHE A 5 9.10 10.92 -1.45
C PHE A 5 9.02 12.32 -0.84
N GLY A 6 8.90 13.35 -1.68
CA GLY A 6 8.78 14.74 -1.24
C GLY A 6 7.53 14.98 -0.38
N VAL A 7 6.39 14.42 -0.77
CA VAL A 7 5.14 14.52 0.02
C VAL A 7 5.29 13.84 1.37
N LEU A 8 5.80 12.60 1.40
CA LEU A 8 6.00 11.88 2.66
C LEU A 8 6.99 12.60 3.57
N LEU A 9 8.11 13.09 3.02
CA LEU A 9 9.10 13.88 3.73
C LEU A 9 8.46 15.14 4.33
N LEU A 10 7.72 15.92 3.53
CA LEU A 10 7.13 17.19 3.96
C LEU A 10 6.04 17.01 5.02
N ILE A 11 5.33 15.88 5.02
CA ILE A 11 4.27 15.60 5.99
C ILE A 11 4.83 14.93 7.24
N PHE A 12 5.50 13.79 7.08
CA PHE A 12 5.82 12.93 8.22
C PHE A 12 7.10 13.34 8.94
N LEU A 13 8.10 13.93 8.26
CA LEU A 13 9.31 14.38 8.95
C LEU A 13 9.02 15.50 9.97
N PRO A 14 8.22 16.54 9.67
CA PRO A 14 7.84 17.52 10.68
C PRO A 14 7.01 16.91 11.81
N LEU A 15 6.06 16.02 11.50
CA LEU A 15 5.22 15.36 12.51
C LEU A 15 6.05 14.52 13.47
N GLU A 16 7.00 13.73 12.97
CA GLU A 16 7.92 12.95 13.80
C GLU A 16 8.81 13.81 14.69
N ARG A 17 9.11 15.05 14.27
CA ARG A 17 9.91 16.00 15.08
C ARG A 17 9.09 16.75 16.10
N ALA A 18 7.85 17.08 15.77
CA ALA A 18 6.92 17.74 16.68
C ALA A 18 6.40 16.78 17.75
N PHE A 19 6.17 15.51 17.39
CA PHE A 19 5.55 14.50 18.26
C PHE A 19 6.35 13.18 18.28
N PRO A 20 7.63 13.18 18.71
CA PRO A 20 8.45 11.99 18.69
C PRO A 20 8.01 10.99 19.78
N ALA A 21 7.59 9.79 19.36
CA ALA A 21 7.47 8.66 20.29
C ALA A 21 8.85 8.20 20.81
N HIS A 22 9.88 8.25 19.95
CA HIS A 22 11.27 7.96 20.28
C HIS A 22 12.19 9.02 19.66
N ARG A 23 13.13 9.57 20.44
CA ARG A 23 14.10 10.53 19.92
C ARG A 23 15.18 9.80 19.11
N GLN A 24 15.32 10.14 17.84
CA GLN A 24 16.31 9.55 16.93
C GLN A 24 16.79 10.56 15.88
N SER A 25 17.98 10.31 15.32
CA SER A 25 18.52 11.08 14.20
C SER A 25 17.68 10.88 12.93
N ILE A 26 17.65 11.90 12.05
CA ILE A 26 17.03 11.80 10.71
C ILE A 26 17.70 10.69 9.91
N PHE A 27 19.04 10.75 9.85
CA PHE A 27 19.86 9.80 9.11
C PHE A 27 20.31 8.70 10.04
N ARG A 28 19.36 7.86 10.46
CA ARG A 28 19.66 6.66 11.24
C ARG A 28 20.40 5.63 10.39
N LYS A 29 21.03 4.66 11.05
CA LYS A 29 21.91 3.65 10.45
C LYS A 29 21.34 2.98 9.19
N GLU A 30 20.05 2.65 9.18
CA GLU A 30 19.43 1.89 8.08
C GLU A 30 18.70 2.78 7.06
N TRP A 31 18.80 4.12 7.17
CA TRP A 31 18.08 5.05 6.31
C TRP A 31 18.39 4.83 4.82
N GLY A 32 19.65 4.53 4.47
CA GLY A 32 20.05 4.19 3.11
C GLY A 32 19.42 2.89 2.61
N THR A 33 19.31 1.86 3.47
CA THR A 33 18.63 0.60 3.14
C THR A 33 17.16 0.85 2.85
N ASP A 34 16.48 1.62 3.68
CA ASP A 34 15.06 1.94 3.50
C ASP A 34 14.82 2.79 2.26
N LEU A 35 15.73 3.70 1.94
CA LEU A 35 15.70 4.45 0.68
C LEU A 35 15.85 3.54 -0.53
N LEU A 36 16.71 2.51 -0.47
CA LEU A 36 16.87 1.54 -1.56
C LEU A 36 15.61 0.68 -1.74
N PHE A 37 14.97 0.25 -0.64
CA PHE A 37 13.68 -0.44 -0.72
C PHE A 37 12.60 0.45 -1.34
N PHE A 38 12.48 1.70 -0.88
CA PHE A 38 11.58 2.70 -1.45
C PHE A 38 11.83 2.87 -2.94
N ALA A 39 13.07 3.19 -3.35
CA ALA A 39 13.41 3.40 -4.75
C ALA A 39 13.16 2.15 -5.60
N GLY A 40 13.54 0.96 -5.10
CA GLY A 40 13.33 -0.32 -5.77
C GLY A 40 11.86 -0.62 -6.05
N GLN A 41 10.96 -0.34 -5.10
CA GLN A 41 9.51 -0.46 -5.30
C GLN A 41 8.99 0.44 -6.41
N TYR A 42 9.39 1.71 -6.41
CA TYR A 42 8.92 2.65 -7.41
C TYR A 42 9.51 2.40 -8.80
N LEU A 43 10.76 1.97 -8.90
CA LEU A 43 11.44 1.78 -10.18
C LEU A 43 11.12 0.43 -10.84
N LEU A 44 11.07 -0.65 -10.06
CA LEU A 44 10.94 -2.00 -10.60
C LEU A 44 9.50 -2.51 -10.58
N TRP A 45 8.74 -2.17 -9.54
CA TRP A 45 7.48 -2.86 -9.25
C TRP A 45 6.24 -2.05 -9.57
N THR A 46 6.35 -0.73 -9.67
CA THR A 46 5.21 0.13 -10.04
C THR A 46 4.63 -0.24 -11.41
N VAL A 47 5.48 -0.46 -12.43
CA VAL A 47 5.00 -0.78 -13.79
C VAL A 47 4.26 -2.12 -13.85
N PRO A 48 4.79 -3.24 -13.31
CA PRO A 48 4.05 -4.49 -13.22
C PRO A 48 2.72 -4.37 -12.47
N VAL A 49 2.73 -3.73 -11.29
CA VAL A 49 1.52 -3.57 -10.46
C VAL A 49 0.46 -2.78 -11.23
N VAL A 50 0.82 -1.61 -11.76
CA VAL A 50 -0.12 -0.76 -12.51
C VAL A 50 -0.61 -1.46 -13.78
N SER A 51 0.26 -2.18 -14.49
CA SER A 51 -0.13 -2.93 -15.70
C SER A 51 -1.14 -4.05 -15.38
N ILE A 52 -0.92 -4.81 -14.31
CA ILE A 52 -1.82 -5.89 -13.90
C ILE A 52 -3.17 -5.30 -13.45
N LEU A 53 -3.15 -4.29 -12.59
CA LEU A 53 -4.39 -3.64 -12.11
C LEU A 53 -5.16 -2.97 -13.26
N GLY A 54 -4.46 -2.32 -14.18
CA GLY A 54 -5.04 -1.71 -15.38
C GLY A 54 -5.66 -2.75 -16.31
N PHE A 55 -4.98 -3.87 -16.54
CA PHE A 55 -5.53 -4.99 -17.30
C PHE A 55 -6.81 -5.53 -16.65
N LEU A 56 -6.81 -5.75 -15.34
CA LEU A 56 -7.99 -6.23 -14.61
C LEU A 56 -9.15 -5.24 -14.73
N TYR A 57 -8.89 -3.94 -14.58
CA TYR A 57 -9.89 -2.89 -14.74
C TYR A 57 -10.50 -2.87 -16.14
N MET A 58 -9.67 -2.93 -17.19
CA MET A 58 -10.14 -2.94 -18.58
C MET A 58 -11.01 -4.16 -18.90
N ASN A 59 -10.74 -5.30 -18.25
CA ASN A 59 -11.47 -6.54 -18.47
C ASN A 59 -12.61 -6.78 -17.46
N ALA A 60 -12.78 -5.92 -16.45
CA ALA A 60 -13.75 -6.14 -15.38
C ALA A 60 -15.21 -6.14 -15.87
N ASN A 61 -15.50 -5.47 -17.00
CA ASN A 61 -16.83 -5.48 -17.63
C ASN A 61 -17.21 -6.85 -18.23
N ALA A 62 -16.26 -7.76 -18.44
CA ALA A 62 -16.53 -9.13 -18.88
C ALA A 62 -17.07 -10.01 -17.73
N LEU A 63 -16.96 -9.56 -16.48
CA LEU A 63 -17.49 -10.27 -15.32
C LEU A 63 -19.00 -9.99 -15.16
N PRO A 64 -19.78 -10.91 -14.57
CA PRO A 64 -21.21 -10.74 -14.32
C PRO A 64 -21.50 -9.79 -13.14
N LEU A 65 -20.82 -8.64 -13.11
CA LEU A 65 -20.88 -7.61 -12.05
C LEU A 65 -21.50 -6.29 -12.52
N GLY A 66 -22.06 -6.24 -13.74
CA GLY A 66 -22.58 -5.00 -14.34
C GLY A 66 -23.59 -4.27 -13.45
N TRP A 67 -24.49 -5.01 -12.79
CA TRP A 67 -25.48 -4.44 -11.87
C TRP A 67 -24.84 -3.77 -10.65
N ALA A 68 -23.78 -4.37 -10.09
CA ALA A 68 -23.08 -3.85 -8.92
C ALA A 68 -22.29 -2.59 -9.30
N ARG A 69 -21.64 -2.63 -10.47
CA ARG A 69 -20.89 -1.50 -11.02
C ARG A 69 -21.80 -0.30 -11.31
N GLU A 70 -22.96 -0.55 -11.91
CA GLU A 70 -23.95 0.50 -12.16
C GLU A 70 -24.50 1.08 -10.85
N PHE A 71 -24.75 0.22 -9.84
CA PHE A 71 -25.19 0.67 -8.53
C PHE A 71 -24.16 1.59 -7.86
N VAL A 72 -22.88 1.21 -7.86
CA VAL A 72 -21.78 2.00 -7.28
C VAL A 72 -21.61 3.32 -8.05
N ALA A 73 -21.61 3.28 -9.38
CA ALA A 73 -21.47 4.46 -10.22
C ALA A 73 -22.58 5.50 -10.00
N LYS A 74 -23.79 5.07 -9.61
CA LYS A 74 -24.91 5.96 -9.29
C LYS A 74 -24.83 6.61 -7.91
N GLN A 75 -23.95 6.14 -7.02
CA GLN A 75 -23.81 6.73 -5.69
C GLN A 75 -23.09 8.08 -5.77
N PRO A 76 -23.42 9.07 -4.94
CA PRO A 76 -22.68 10.31 -4.87
C PRO A 76 -21.26 10.11 -4.29
N LEU A 77 -20.32 10.98 -4.66
CA LEU A 77 -18.91 10.88 -4.24
C LEU A 77 -18.72 10.84 -2.71
N TRP A 78 -19.58 11.51 -1.95
CA TRP A 78 -19.51 11.52 -0.48
C TRP A 78 -19.86 10.15 0.15
N ILE A 79 -20.49 9.24 -0.60
CA ILE A 79 -20.66 7.83 -0.22
C ILE A 79 -19.49 6.98 -0.75
N GLN A 80 -19.10 7.20 -2.01
CA GLN A 80 -18.04 6.43 -2.65
C GLN A 80 -16.69 6.58 -1.94
N ILE A 81 -16.31 7.81 -1.56
CA ILE A 81 -15.00 8.07 -0.93
C ILE A 81 -14.86 7.34 0.42
N PRO A 82 -15.79 7.48 1.39
CA PRO A 82 -15.73 6.68 2.62
C PRO A 82 -15.80 5.17 2.37
N ALA A 83 -16.59 4.73 1.39
CA ALA A 83 -16.67 3.31 1.05
C ALA A 83 -15.34 2.77 0.53
N ILE A 84 -14.64 3.52 -0.34
CA ILE A 84 -13.31 3.16 -0.84
C ILE A 84 -12.34 3.00 0.33
N ILE A 85 -12.26 3.99 1.22
CA ILE A 85 -11.37 3.96 2.39
C ILE A 85 -11.68 2.76 3.28
N LEU A 86 -12.96 2.56 3.61
CA LEU A 86 -13.37 1.48 4.49
C LEU A 86 -13.06 0.10 3.89
N ILE A 87 -13.40 -0.11 2.62
CA ILE A 87 -13.18 -1.39 1.93
C ILE A 87 -11.69 -1.65 1.78
N SER A 88 -10.90 -0.68 1.34
CA SER A 88 -9.45 -0.83 1.19
C SER A 88 -8.79 -1.15 2.53
N ASP A 89 -9.14 -0.41 3.59
CA ASP A 89 -8.56 -0.60 4.92
C ASP A 89 -8.92 -1.97 5.50
N LEU A 90 -10.18 -2.42 5.35
CA LEU A 90 -10.58 -3.74 5.80
C LEU A 90 -9.83 -4.84 5.06
N CYS A 91 -9.68 -4.72 3.74
CA CYS A 91 -8.94 -5.68 2.92
C CYS A 91 -7.47 -5.75 3.33
N VAL A 92 -6.80 -4.60 3.47
CA VAL A 92 -5.40 -4.53 3.93
C VAL A 92 -5.26 -5.06 5.34
N TYR A 93 -6.17 -4.71 6.27
CA TYR A 93 -6.16 -5.19 7.65
C TYR A 93 -6.21 -6.72 7.72
N TRP A 94 -7.17 -7.33 7.01
CA TRP A 94 -7.33 -8.78 7.02
C TRP A 94 -6.18 -9.49 6.31
N PHE A 95 -5.68 -8.94 5.20
CA PHE A 95 -4.50 -9.47 4.53
C PHE A 95 -3.28 -9.43 5.44
N HIS A 96 -3.01 -8.29 6.08
CA HIS A 96 -1.91 -8.15 7.04
C HIS A 96 -2.04 -9.16 8.19
N ARG A 97 -3.23 -9.27 8.80
CA ARG A 97 -3.50 -10.25 9.85
C ARG A 97 -3.29 -11.69 9.37
N TRP A 98 -3.65 -11.99 8.14
CA TRP A 98 -3.42 -13.30 7.54
C TRP A 98 -1.94 -13.55 7.29
N SER A 99 -1.19 -12.55 6.83
CA SER A 99 0.26 -12.61 6.65
C SER A 99 1.03 -12.89 7.94
N HIS A 100 0.52 -12.44 9.08
CA HIS A 100 1.06 -12.79 10.40
C HIS A 100 0.73 -14.20 10.88
N ARG A 101 -0.33 -14.82 10.34
CA ARG A 101 -0.82 -16.14 10.80
C ARG A 101 -0.41 -17.29 9.88
N ASN A 102 -0.24 -17.02 8.59
CA ASN A 102 0.10 -18.02 7.60
C ASN A 102 1.64 -18.12 7.46
N PRO A 103 2.25 -19.31 7.68
CA PRO A 103 3.71 -19.46 7.63
C PRO A 103 4.35 -19.11 6.28
N PHE A 104 3.65 -19.33 5.17
CA PHE A 104 4.15 -18.99 3.84
C PHE A 104 4.16 -17.47 3.62
N LEU A 105 3.03 -16.81 3.90
CA LEU A 105 2.94 -15.35 3.79
C LEU A 105 3.88 -14.65 4.77
N TRP A 106 4.04 -15.19 5.98
CA TRP A 106 4.99 -14.65 6.96
C TRP A 106 6.43 -14.63 6.45
N ARG A 107 6.87 -15.64 5.67
CA ARG A 107 8.24 -15.65 5.11
C ARG A 107 8.50 -14.46 4.20
N ILE A 108 7.46 -13.94 3.57
CA ILE A 108 7.50 -12.76 2.69
C ILE A 108 7.35 -11.50 3.56
N HIS A 109 6.32 -11.46 4.40
CA HIS A 109 5.96 -10.30 5.22
C HIS A 109 6.99 -9.98 6.31
N ARG A 110 7.76 -10.96 6.80
CA ARG A 110 8.78 -10.72 7.83
C ARG A 110 9.87 -9.73 7.40
N VAL A 111 10.09 -9.51 6.10
CA VAL A 111 11.00 -8.46 5.61
C VAL A 111 10.55 -7.09 6.12
N HIS A 112 9.24 -6.84 6.17
CA HIS A 112 8.68 -5.63 6.75
C HIS A 112 9.02 -5.48 8.24
N HIS A 113 9.00 -6.60 8.97
CA HIS A 113 9.34 -6.63 10.39
C HIS A 113 10.85 -6.63 10.67
N THR A 114 11.71 -6.44 9.67
CA THR A 114 13.17 -6.32 9.88
C THR A 114 13.61 -4.89 10.23
N ALA A 115 12.72 -3.90 10.15
CA ALA A 115 13.04 -2.53 10.57
C ALA A 115 13.31 -2.47 12.07
N GLU A 116 14.56 -2.14 12.45
CA GLU A 116 14.94 -2.01 13.87
C GLU A 116 14.42 -0.70 14.48
N LYS A 117 14.30 0.34 13.65
CA LYS A 117 13.83 1.67 14.03
C LYS A 117 12.73 2.13 13.08
N LEU A 118 11.64 2.60 13.65
CA LEU A 118 10.48 3.08 12.91
C LEU A 118 10.64 4.57 12.61
N ASP A 119 10.54 4.92 11.34
CA ASP A 119 10.29 6.27 10.83
C ASP A 119 9.41 6.16 9.56
N TRP A 120 9.10 7.30 8.96
CA TRP A 120 8.25 7.42 7.79
C TRP A 120 8.78 6.66 6.56
N LEU A 121 10.08 6.40 6.49
CA LEU A 121 10.69 5.68 5.39
C LEU A 121 10.67 4.16 5.64
N ALA A 122 10.76 3.73 6.90
CA ALA A 122 10.72 2.32 7.31
C ALA A 122 9.46 1.58 6.83
N ALA A 123 8.34 2.29 6.64
CA ALA A 123 7.10 1.72 6.09
C ALA A 123 7.29 1.08 4.70
N HIS A 124 8.29 1.54 3.93
CA HIS A 124 8.59 1.02 2.60
C HIS A 124 9.64 -0.10 2.63
N ARG A 125 10.15 -0.51 3.78
CA ARG A 125 10.92 -1.75 3.88
C ARG A 125 9.91 -2.90 3.79
N GLU A 126 9.72 -3.47 2.62
CA GLU A 126 8.84 -4.63 2.42
C GLU A 126 9.33 -5.47 1.23
N HIS A 127 8.97 -6.75 1.24
CA HIS A 127 9.30 -7.64 0.13
C HIS A 127 8.47 -7.26 -1.11
N PRO A 128 9.02 -7.27 -2.33
CA PRO A 128 8.25 -6.88 -3.51
C PRO A 128 6.95 -7.65 -3.76
N ILE A 129 6.96 -8.96 -3.49
CA ILE A 129 5.75 -9.78 -3.53
C ILE A 129 4.74 -9.34 -2.47
N ASP A 130 5.18 -8.89 -1.29
CA ASP A 130 4.28 -8.37 -0.25
C ASP A 130 3.57 -7.10 -0.73
N ASN A 131 4.32 -6.17 -1.34
CA ASN A 131 3.76 -4.97 -1.94
C ASN A 131 2.74 -5.32 -3.04
N LEU A 132 3.12 -6.21 -3.97
CA LEU A 132 2.22 -6.66 -5.05
C LEU A 132 0.92 -7.26 -4.51
N LEU A 133 1.01 -8.17 -3.53
CA LEU A 133 -0.15 -8.82 -2.94
C LEU A 133 -1.01 -7.82 -2.16
N THR A 134 -0.38 -6.92 -1.39
CA THR A 134 -1.09 -5.88 -0.65
C THR A 134 -1.83 -4.95 -1.59
N ARG A 135 -1.18 -4.44 -2.65
CA ARG A 135 -1.80 -3.58 -3.67
C ARG A 135 -2.91 -4.31 -4.41
N PHE A 136 -2.72 -5.59 -4.72
CA PHE A 136 -3.76 -6.39 -5.34
C PHE A 136 -4.98 -6.52 -4.43
N VAL A 137 -4.81 -6.93 -3.17
CA VAL A 137 -5.92 -7.11 -2.23
C VAL A 137 -6.63 -5.79 -1.89
N GLU A 138 -5.86 -4.71 -1.77
CA GLU A 138 -6.38 -3.34 -1.55
C GLU A 138 -7.27 -2.87 -2.70
N ASN A 139 -6.85 -3.08 -3.95
CA ASN A 139 -7.48 -2.48 -5.13
C ASN A 139 -8.47 -3.41 -5.85
N LEU A 140 -8.33 -4.73 -5.72
CA LEU A 140 -9.19 -5.70 -6.39
C LEU A 140 -10.70 -5.45 -6.16
N PRO A 141 -11.22 -5.28 -4.92
CA PRO A 141 -12.64 -5.05 -4.73
C PRO A 141 -13.12 -3.76 -5.39
N LEU A 142 -12.29 -2.71 -5.38
CA LEU A 142 -12.60 -1.43 -6.03
C LEU A 142 -12.65 -1.60 -7.56
N ILE A 143 -11.68 -2.29 -8.14
CA ILE A 143 -11.63 -2.59 -9.57
C ILE A 143 -12.85 -3.41 -10.03
N LEU A 144 -13.28 -4.38 -9.22
CA LEU A 144 -14.45 -5.21 -9.50
C LEU A 144 -15.76 -4.40 -9.42
N LEU A 145 -15.84 -3.49 -8.45
CA LEU A 145 -17.01 -2.66 -8.21
C LEU A 145 -17.12 -1.44 -9.13
N GLY A 146 -16.06 -1.06 -9.85
CA GLY A 146 -16.10 -0.02 -10.87
C GLY A 146 -15.76 1.36 -10.35
#